data_AF-A0A8T3MVP2-F1
#
_entry.id   AF-A0A8T3MVP2-F1
#
_cell.length_a   1.000
_cell.length_b   1.000
_cell.length_c   1.000
_cell.angle_alpha   90.00
_cell.angle_beta   90.00
_cell.angle_gamma   90.00
#
_symmetry.space_group_name_H-M   'P 1'
#
loop_
_entity.id
_entity.type
_entity.pdbx_description
1 polymer ?
#
loop_
_entity_poly.entity_id
_entity_poly.type
_entity_poly.pdbx_seq_one_letter_code
_entity_poly.pdbx_strand_id
1 'polypeptide(L)'
;MTAACGDAAPTTAGGGSPGTTSGPIAPPPSARGGLVGGFIPVGLASRIVIPDLGIDIPIVSSDLEPPPDNYGLCDVAQYLTTFSQPGDPGTTYLYAHSQPGMFLPLYEASTRADGAELVGDRVDVYTSDGVRHSYEVFEVQRGSTDFSLAEGLAPGERRLVLQTSESPTGGTTNLVVAARPVGDELVDPAEANPEAHPRVCRPDVIPEATEPPVVPTAPVATRIVVDRFDVDLPIVSGDLVVAGNAEGYPLCDVAQYLTRYRQPAEAGTAYLYAHAREGMFLPLLEASARPNEGGLVGTQVEVYTEDAMRYTYEIFKVQPSSTDFSLADIVPAGEQRLIIQTSIGPKGTVPKLVLAARLITASPADPSIVAPGARPRVCE
;
A
#
# COMPACT_ATOMS: atom_id res chain seq x y z
N MET A 1 -82.32 40.53 -3.33
CA MET A 1 -81.93 41.91 -3.68
C MET A 1 -80.56 41.80 -4.33
N THR A 2 -80.50 41.55 -5.66
CA THR A 2 -80.21 42.56 -6.72
C THR A 2 -78.83 43.20 -6.53
N ALA A 3 -77.81 42.76 -7.29
CA ALA A 3 -77.44 43.24 -8.66
C ALA A 3 -76.64 44.56 -8.58
N ALA A 4 -75.68 44.91 -9.44
CA ALA A 4 -74.84 44.29 -10.47
C ALA A 4 -73.96 45.43 -11.05
N CYS A 5 -72.87 45.08 -11.73
CA CYS A 5 -72.28 45.73 -12.92
C CYS A 5 -71.61 47.12 -12.90
N GLY A 6 -70.58 47.22 -13.76
CA GLY A 6 -70.24 48.41 -14.57
C GLY A 6 -68.75 48.78 -14.50
N ASP A 7 -67.85 48.27 -15.34
CA ASP A 7 -67.55 48.56 -16.76
C ASP A 7 -66.66 49.78 -17.07
N ALA A 8 -65.72 49.50 -18.00
CA ALA A 8 -65.14 50.33 -19.05
C ALA A 8 -63.95 51.28 -18.77
N ALA A 9 -62.92 51.07 -19.61
CA ALA A 9 -61.71 51.85 -19.83
C ALA A 9 -61.96 53.16 -20.64
N PRO A 10 -60.92 54.00 -20.81
CA PRO A 10 -60.41 54.15 -22.19
C PRO A 10 -58.88 54.31 -22.36
N THR A 11 -58.51 53.97 -23.59
CA THR A 11 -57.33 54.12 -24.46
C THR A 11 -56.47 55.39 -24.31
N THR A 12 -55.15 55.26 -24.49
CA THR A 12 -54.35 56.08 -25.44
C THR A 12 -52.94 55.51 -25.68
N ALA A 13 -52.46 55.69 -26.91
CA ALA A 13 -51.25 55.12 -27.48
C ALA A 13 -50.11 56.16 -27.64
N GLY A 14 -48.87 55.66 -27.72
CA GLY A 14 -47.64 56.38 -28.10
C GLY A 14 -46.46 55.70 -27.40
N GLY A 15 -45.49 55.05 -28.04
CA GLY A 15 -44.75 55.46 -29.23
C GLY A 15 -43.31 55.77 -28.78
N GLY A 16 -42.40 54.79 -28.85
CA GLY A 16 -40.97 55.00 -28.57
C GLY A 16 -40.23 53.75 -28.13
N SER A 17 -39.34 53.26 -28.99
CA SER A 17 -38.27 52.28 -28.73
C SER A 17 -37.05 52.76 -29.54
N PRO A 18 -35.78 52.41 -29.25
CA PRO A 18 -35.25 51.63 -28.13
C PRO A 18 -34.11 52.35 -27.36
N GLY A 19 -33.94 52.00 -26.09
CA GLY A 19 -32.75 52.31 -25.29
C GLY A 19 -32.32 51.06 -24.55
N THR A 20 -31.24 50.44 -25.01
CA THR A 20 -30.58 49.27 -24.44
C THR A 20 -30.00 49.59 -23.06
N THR A 21 -30.37 48.83 -22.03
CA THR A 21 -29.52 48.65 -20.84
C THR A 21 -29.88 47.33 -20.16
N SER A 22 -28.91 46.44 -20.16
CA SER A 22 -28.93 45.08 -19.64
C SER A 22 -28.96 45.10 -18.11
N GLY A 23 -30.00 44.51 -17.51
CA GLY A 23 -30.06 44.13 -16.10
C GLY A 23 -30.38 42.63 -16.00
N PRO A 24 -29.79 41.89 -15.04
CA PRO A 24 -29.86 40.43 -14.99
C PRO A 24 -31.29 39.95 -14.69
N ILE A 25 -31.78 39.07 -15.57
CA ILE A 25 -33.05 38.35 -15.45
C ILE A 25 -32.91 37.27 -14.39
N ALA A 26 -33.82 37.26 -13.41
CA ALA A 26 -34.01 36.16 -12.47
C ALA A 26 -34.36 34.87 -13.23
N PRO A 27 -33.80 33.70 -12.87
CA PRO A 27 -34.12 32.46 -13.57
C PRO A 27 -35.60 32.08 -13.34
N PRO A 28 -36.29 31.56 -14.37
CA PRO A 28 -37.67 31.08 -14.23
C PRO A 28 -37.74 29.81 -13.37
N PRO A 29 -38.91 29.49 -12.79
CA PRO A 29 -39.09 28.28 -11.99
C PRO A 29 -38.90 27.04 -12.87
N SER A 30 -37.91 26.21 -12.56
CA SER A 30 -37.66 24.95 -13.25
C SER A 30 -38.90 24.05 -13.17
N ALA A 31 -39.41 23.75 -14.35
CA ALA A 31 -40.56 22.90 -14.58
C ALA A 31 -40.30 21.46 -14.11
N ARG A 32 -41.30 20.88 -13.45
CA ARG A 32 -41.49 19.42 -13.37
C ARG A 32 -41.67 18.88 -14.80
N GLY A 33 -40.64 18.26 -15.36
CA GLY A 33 -40.73 17.26 -16.44
C GLY A 33 -40.29 15.93 -15.83
N GLY A 34 -41.06 14.84 -15.91
CA GLY A 34 -41.60 14.27 -17.13
C GLY A 34 -40.68 13.12 -17.54
N LEU A 35 -40.91 11.95 -16.95
CA LEU A 35 -40.17 10.71 -17.19
C LEU A 35 -40.28 10.30 -18.65
N VAL A 36 -39.17 10.37 -19.39
CA VAL A 36 -39.02 9.76 -20.71
C VAL A 36 -37.59 9.22 -20.82
N GLY A 37 -37.45 7.89 -20.68
CA GLY A 37 -36.44 7.03 -21.30
C GLY A 37 -34.98 7.52 -21.40
N GLY A 38 -34.50 8.31 -20.45
CA GLY A 38 -33.09 8.70 -20.37
C GLY A 38 -32.31 7.64 -19.61
N PHE A 39 -31.19 7.19 -20.18
CA PHE A 39 -30.14 6.52 -19.41
C PHE A 39 -29.96 7.32 -18.12
N ILE A 40 -30.28 6.73 -16.96
CA ILE A 40 -29.75 7.25 -15.70
C ILE A 40 -28.24 7.18 -15.89
N PRO A 41 -27.50 8.30 -15.86
CA PRO A 41 -26.05 8.21 -15.90
C PRO A 41 -25.67 7.31 -14.74
N VAL A 42 -25.10 6.15 -15.06
CA VAL A 42 -24.71 5.16 -14.06
C VAL A 42 -23.77 5.87 -13.11
N GLY A 43 -24.15 5.95 -11.84
CA GLY A 43 -23.35 6.60 -10.81
C GLY A 43 -21.96 5.97 -10.77
N LEU A 44 -20.92 6.78 -10.94
CA LEU A 44 -19.54 6.31 -10.80
C LEU A 44 -19.16 6.40 -9.32
N ALA A 45 -18.47 5.39 -8.79
CA ALA A 45 -17.92 5.45 -7.43
C ALA A 45 -17.10 6.74 -7.24
N SER A 46 -17.44 7.53 -6.21
CA SER A 46 -16.93 8.89 -6.03
C SER A 46 -16.34 9.16 -4.64
N ARG A 47 -16.74 8.40 -3.61
CA ARG A 47 -16.22 8.53 -2.23
C ARG A 47 -16.43 7.23 -1.46
N ILE A 48 -15.48 6.89 -0.58
CA ILE A 48 -15.61 5.79 0.37
C ILE A 48 -15.51 6.32 1.79
N VAL A 49 -16.38 5.83 2.66
CA VAL A 49 -16.38 6.12 4.11
C VAL A 49 -16.42 4.82 4.91
N ILE A 50 -15.52 4.67 5.87
CA ILE A 50 -15.53 3.62 6.88
C ILE A 50 -15.54 4.31 8.25
N PRO A 51 -16.72 4.61 8.81
CA PRO A 51 -16.85 5.51 9.96
C PRO A 51 -16.04 5.06 11.18
N ASP A 52 -16.07 3.77 11.49
CA ASP A 52 -15.42 3.20 12.67
C ASP A 52 -13.88 3.27 12.60
N LEU A 53 -13.34 3.46 11.39
CA LEU A 53 -11.92 3.60 11.13
C LEU A 53 -11.49 5.04 10.81
N GLY A 54 -12.44 5.98 10.76
CA GLY A 54 -12.18 7.36 10.37
C GLY A 54 -11.67 7.51 8.92
N ILE A 55 -11.98 6.55 8.05
CA ILE A 55 -11.63 6.63 6.63
C ILE A 55 -12.75 7.38 5.91
N ASP A 56 -12.37 8.42 5.18
CA ASP A 56 -13.29 9.25 4.39
C ASP A 56 -12.49 9.90 3.26
N ILE A 57 -12.46 9.25 2.09
CA ILE A 57 -11.63 9.69 0.96
C ILE A 57 -12.37 9.65 -0.37
N PRO A 58 -12.04 10.55 -1.32
CA PRO A 58 -12.56 10.48 -2.69
C PRO A 58 -12.14 9.19 -3.39
N ILE A 59 -12.96 8.75 -4.36
CA ILE A 59 -12.65 7.64 -5.27
C ILE A 59 -12.38 8.20 -6.67
N VAL A 60 -11.33 7.72 -7.32
CA VAL A 60 -11.03 8.01 -8.73
C VAL A 60 -10.95 6.71 -9.56
N SER A 61 -11.06 6.81 -10.87
CA SER A 61 -10.87 5.67 -11.77
C SER A 61 -9.40 5.22 -11.82
N SER A 62 -9.14 3.91 -11.86
CA SER A 62 -7.81 3.35 -12.12
C SER A 62 -7.30 3.63 -13.54
N ASP A 63 -8.17 4.05 -14.46
CA ASP A 63 -7.78 4.43 -15.83
C ASP A 63 -7.16 5.84 -15.91
N LEU A 64 -7.14 6.58 -14.79
CA LEU A 64 -6.44 7.84 -14.72
C LEU A 64 -4.95 7.56 -14.92
N GLU A 65 -4.35 8.13 -15.99
CA GLU A 65 -2.97 7.81 -16.40
C GLU A 65 -2.01 7.84 -15.20
N PRO A 66 -1.41 6.69 -14.83
CA PRO A 66 -0.49 6.67 -13.72
C PRO A 66 0.77 7.46 -14.08
N PRO A 67 1.43 8.09 -13.10
CA PRO A 67 2.76 8.67 -13.31
C PRO A 67 3.74 7.60 -13.84
N PRO A 68 4.85 8.02 -14.50
CA PRO A 68 5.81 7.13 -15.20
C PRO A 68 6.43 6.01 -14.34
N ASP A 69 6.22 6.04 -13.03
CA ASP A 69 6.83 5.18 -12.02
C ASP A 69 5.92 3.99 -11.64
N ASN A 70 4.73 3.90 -12.24
CA ASN A 70 3.73 2.83 -12.05
C ASN A 70 3.26 2.64 -10.58
N TYR A 71 3.47 3.66 -9.75
CA TYR A 71 3.08 3.70 -8.34
C TYR A 71 1.70 4.38 -8.20
N GLY A 72 0.80 3.78 -7.40
CA GLY A 72 -0.59 4.26 -7.27
C GLY A 72 -0.73 5.67 -6.67
N LEU A 73 -1.90 6.28 -6.84
CA LEU A 73 -2.22 7.64 -6.36
C LEU A 73 -2.42 7.70 -4.83
N CYS A 74 -2.09 8.85 -4.25
CA CYS A 74 -2.29 9.20 -2.85
C CYS A 74 -3.53 10.09 -2.65
N ASP A 75 -4.02 10.15 -1.41
CA ASP A 75 -5.18 10.94 -0.95
C ASP A 75 -6.52 10.56 -1.59
N VAL A 76 -6.55 9.44 -2.32
CA VAL A 76 -7.75 8.90 -2.99
C VAL A 76 -7.77 7.38 -2.91
N ALA A 77 -8.95 6.79 -2.88
CA ALA A 77 -9.12 5.39 -3.29
C ALA A 77 -9.22 5.32 -4.82
N GLN A 78 -8.83 4.18 -5.38
CA GLN A 78 -8.93 3.91 -6.81
C GLN A 78 -9.92 2.78 -7.05
N TYR A 79 -10.82 2.99 -8.01
CA TYR A 79 -11.76 2.01 -8.52
C TYR A 79 -11.12 1.23 -9.66
N LEU A 80 -11.04 -0.10 -9.55
CA LEU A 80 -10.47 -0.95 -10.58
C LEU A 80 -11.52 -1.23 -11.69
N THR A 81 -11.34 -0.62 -12.86
CA THR A 81 -12.36 -0.52 -13.92
C THR A 81 -12.76 -1.81 -14.62
N THR A 82 -12.01 -2.90 -14.40
CA THR A 82 -12.42 -4.25 -14.84
C THR A 82 -13.59 -4.82 -14.04
N PHE A 83 -13.89 -4.25 -12.87
CA PHE A 83 -14.98 -4.65 -11.98
C PHE A 83 -16.26 -3.82 -12.21
N SER A 84 -17.32 -4.08 -11.44
CA SER A 84 -18.63 -3.42 -11.54
C SER A 84 -18.73 -2.16 -10.66
N GLN A 85 -19.54 -1.18 -11.07
CA GLN A 85 -19.83 -0.01 -10.24
C GLN A 85 -20.68 -0.37 -9.01
N PRO A 86 -20.69 0.47 -7.96
CA PRO A 86 -21.62 0.32 -6.85
C PRO A 86 -23.06 0.24 -7.35
N GLY A 87 -23.85 -0.64 -6.75
CA GLY A 87 -25.25 -0.86 -7.14
C GLY A 87 -25.46 -1.86 -8.28
N ASP A 88 -24.49 -2.02 -9.18
CA ASP A 88 -24.56 -2.98 -10.29
C ASP A 88 -24.30 -4.43 -9.82
N PRO A 89 -24.83 -5.46 -10.52
CA PRO A 89 -24.43 -6.84 -10.32
C PRO A 89 -22.92 -7.05 -10.50
N GLY A 90 -22.31 -7.81 -9.60
CA GLY A 90 -20.87 -8.11 -9.59
C GLY A 90 -20.15 -7.52 -8.38
N THR A 91 -18.82 -7.52 -8.47
CA THR A 91 -17.96 -6.95 -7.43
C THR A 91 -17.62 -5.51 -7.78
N THR A 92 -17.74 -4.59 -6.83
CA THR A 92 -17.04 -3.30 -6.85
C THR A 92 -15.71 -3.46 -6.16
N TYR A 93 -14.62 -3.10 -6.83
CA TYR A 93 -13.27 -3.28 -6.32
C TYR A 93 -12.58 -1.93 -6.12
N LEU A 94 -12.31 -1.60 -4.86
CA LEU A 94 -11.63 -0.37 -4.47
C LEU A 94 -10.29 -0.69 -3.84
N TYR A 95 -9.24 0.04 -4.20
CA TYR A 95 -7.93 -0.12 -3.60
C TYR A 95 -7.29 1.22 -3.24
N ALA A 96 -6.53 1.23 -2.15
CA ALA A 96 -5.77 2.40 -1.71
C ALA A 96 -4.52 1.95 -0.95
N HIS A 97 -3.52 2.81 -0.86
CA HIS A 97 -2.30 2.53 -0.10
C HIS A 97 -2.58 2.40 1.39
N SER A 98 -1.78 1.59 2.08
CA SER A 98 -1.78 1.48 3.54
C SER A 98 -0.95 2.62 4.15
N GLN A 99 -1.33 3.86 3.85
CA GLN A 99 -0.67 5.09 4.30
C GLN A 99 -1.61 5.97 5.13
N PRO A 100 -1.06 6.87 5.97
CA PRO A 100 -1.87 7.84 6.71
C PRO A 100 -2.79 8.63 5.77
N GLY A 101 -4.04 8.83 6.18
CA GLY A 101 -5.07 9.47 5.34
C GLY A 101 -5.68 8.55 4.28
N MET A 102 -5.30 7.27 4.21
CA MET A 102 -5.81 6.28 3.26
C MET A 102 -6.28 5.01 3.97
N PHE A 103 -5.95 3.81 3.48
CA PHE A 103 -6.37 2.53 4.06
C PHE A 103 -5.43 2.02 5.17
N LEU A 104 -4.51 2.85 5.70
CA LEU A 104 -3.71 2.47 6.87
C LEU A 104 -4.58 2.06 8.07
N PRO A 105 -5.64 2.79 8.46
CA PRO A 105 -6.49 2.37 9.58
C PRO A 105 -7.18 1.01 9.35
N LEU A 106 -7.51 0.69 8.09
CA LEU A 106 -8.06 -0.61 7.68
C LEU A 106 -7.02 -1.72 7.89
N TYR A 107 -5.78 -1.48 7.47
CA TYR A 107 -4.67 -2.39 7.74
C TYR A 107 -4.44 -2.59 9.24
N GLU A 108 -4.30 -1.51 10.01
CA GLU A 108 -4.07 -1.57 11.44
C GLU A 108 -5.18 -2.32 12.17
N ALA A 109 -6.43 -2.06 11.82
CA ALA A 109 -7.58 -2.79 12.37
C ALA A 109 -7.54 -4.29 12.03
N SER A 110 -7.12 -4.66 10.81
CA SER A 110 -6.98 -6.07 10.42
C SER A 110 -5.94 -6.83 11.25
N THR A 111 -4.96 -6.15 11.84
CA THR A 111 -3.95 -6.81 12.69
C THR A 111 -4.51 -7.22 14.06
N ARG A 112 -5.64 -6.64 14.48
CA ARG A 112 -6.31 -6.98 15.73
C ARG A 112 -7.22 -8.19 15.52
N ALA A 113 -7.04 -9.20 16.36
CA ALA A 113 -7.79 -10.46 16.30
C ALA A 113 -7.83 -11.08 14.88
N ASP A 114 -6.77 -10.89 14.09
CA ASP A 114 -6.66 -11.34 12.70
C ASP A 114 -7.82 -10.86 11.80
N GLY A 115 -8.29 -9.63 12.02
CA GLY A 115 -9.35 -9.01 11.24
C GLY A 115 -10.76 -9.40 11.65
N ALA A 116 -10.92 -10.29 12.62
CA ALA A 116 -12.23 -10.66 13.14
C ALA A 116 -13.00 -9.46 13.71
N GLU A 117 -12.29 -8.45 14.21
CA GLU A 117 -12.89 -7.21 14.73
C GLU A 117 -13.45 -6.29 13.65
N LEU A 118 -13.07 -6.47 12.38
CA LEU A 118 -13.63 -5.71 11.26
C LEU A 118 -14.94 -6.34 10.75
N VAL A 119 -15.25 -7.59 11.10
CA VAL A 119 -16.47 -8.25 10.64
C VAL A 119 -17.68 -7.60 11.32
N GLY A 120 -18.61 -7.13 10.49
CA GLY A 120 -19.77 -6.33 10.92
C GLY A 120 -19.57 -4.83 10.76
N ASP A 121 -18.36 -4.35 10.48
CA ASP A 121 -18.11 -2.92 10.26
C ASP A 121 -18.85 -2.43 9.01
N ARG A 122 -19.33 -1.19 9.08
CA ARG A 122 -20.04 -0.55 7.97
C ARG A 122 -19.06 0.12 7.02
N VAL A 123 -19.27 -0.10 5.73
CA VAL A 123 -18.59 0.63 4.65
C VAL A 123 -19.64 1.31 3.77
N ASP A 124 -19.51 2.60 3.57
CA ASP A 124 -20.38 3.38 2.70
C ASP A 124 -19.61 3.79 1.44
N VAL A 125 -20.13 3.47 0.26
CA VAL A 125 -19.59 3.90 -1.04
C VAL A 125 -20.59 4.80 -1.72
N TYR A 126 -20.17 6.00 -2.08
CA TYR A 126 -21.00 6.99 -2.74
C TYR A 126 -20.77 6.95 -4.24
N THR A 127 -21.80 7.30 -5.00
CA THR A 127 -21.73 7.44 -6.44
C THR A 127 -22.02 8.87 -6.89
N SER A 128 -21.52 9.22 -8.08
CA SER A 128 -21.56 10.58 -8.61
C SER A 128 -22.97 11.14 -8.83
N ASP A 129 -23.96 10.27 -8.97
CA ASP A 129 -25.38 10.59 -9.09
C ASP A 129 -26.10 10.80 -7.74
N GLY A 130 -25.37 10.76 -6.61
CA GLY A 130 -25.91 11.05 -5.29
C GLY A 130 -26.55 9.86 -4.60
N VAL A 131 -26.03 8.64 -4.83
CA VAL A 131 -26.46 7.44 -4.09
C VAL A 131 -25.36 7.04 -3.11
N ARG A 132 -25.75 6.69 -1.88
CA ARG A 132 -24.93 6.01 -0.88
C ARG A 132 -25.29 4.54 -0.86
N HIS A 133 -24.33 3.68 -1.19
CA HIS A 133 -24.42 2.24 -1.07
C HIS A 133 -23.74 1.81 0.24
N SER A 134 -24.53 1.29 1.18
CA SER A 134 -24.03 0.79 2.46
C SER A 134 -23.76 -0.71 2.36
N TYR A 135 -22.60 -1.13 2.88
CA TYR A 135 -22.13 -2.49 2.95
C TYR A 135 -21.73 -2.86 4.38
N GLU A 136 -21.77 -4.15 4.69
CA GLU A 136 -21.29 -4.72 5.95
C GLU A 136 -20.16 -5.71 5.65
N VAL A 137 -19.02 -5.53 6.29
CA VAL A 137 -17.88 -6.45 6.17
C VAL A 137 -18.29 -7.83 6.69
N PHE A 138 -18.06 -8.88 5.89
CA PHE A 138 -18.35 -10.25 6.29
C PHE A 138 -17.12 -11.16 6.27
N GLU A 139 -16.05 -10.74 5.57
CA GLU A 139 -14.83 -11.53 5.43
C GLU A 139 -13.61 -10.62 5.31
N VAL A 140 -12.55 -11.00 6.00
CA VAL A 140 -11.25 -10.34 5.96
C VAL A 140 -10.20 -11.39 5.66
N GLN A 141 -9.43 -11.16 4.60
CA GLN A 141 -8.35 -12.04 4.17
C GLN A 141 -7.04 -11.26 4.18
N ARG A 142 -6.19 -11.64 5.13
CA ARG A 142 -4.79 -11.20 5.20
C ARG A 142 -3.92 -12.12 4.37
N GLY A 143 -2.77 -11.65 3.91
CA GLY A 143 -1.84 -12.46 3.14
C GLY A 143 -2.31 -12.81 1.72
N SER A 144 -3.33 -12.12 1.17
CA SER A 144 -3.89 -12.50 -0.12
C SER A 144 -2.93 -12.18 -1.27
N THR A 145 -2.84 -13.08 -2.25
CA THR A 145 -2.01 -12.93 -3.45
C THR A 145 -2.83 -12.96 -4.75
N ASP A 146 -4.16 -13.01 -4.66
CA ASP A 146 -5.05 -13.15 -5.80
C ASP A 146 -6.39 -12.41 -5.62
N PHE A 147 -7.25 -12.49 -6.63
CA PHE A 147 -8.58 -11.86 -6.67
C PHE A 147 -9.71 -12.81 -6.24
N SER A 148 -9.42 -13.92 -5.55
CA SER A 148 -10.42 -14.95 -5.26
C SER A 148 -11.67 -14.42 -4.53
N LEU A 149 -11.52 -13.45 -3.63
CA LEU A 149 -12.66 -12.80 -2.96
C LEU A 149 -13.52 -11.91 -3.86
N ALA A 150 -12.99 -11.45 -4.98
CA ALA A 150 -13.70 -10.60 -5.93
C ALA A 150 -14.40 -11.40 -7.05
N GLU A 151 -14.10 -12.69 -7.17
CA GLU A 151 -14.56 -13.56 -8.25
C GLU A 151 -15.59 -14.60 -7.77
N GLY A 152 -16.21 -15.30 -8.73
CA GLY A 152 -17.06 -16.46 -8.42
C GLY A 152 -18.45 -16.14 -7.85
N LEU A 153 -18.93 -14.90 -8.04
CA LEU A 153 -20.24 -14.46 -7.57
C LEU A 153 -21.39 -15.18 -8.31
N ALA A 154 -22.49 -15.44 -7.58
CA ALA A 154 -23.70 -15.92 -8.20
C ALA A 154 -24.33 -14.84 -9.13
N PRO A 155 -25.08 -15.21 -10.18
CA PRO A 155 -25.73 -14.24 -11.04
C PRO A 155 -26.63 -13.27 -10.25
N GLY A 156 -26.36 -11.97 -10.39
CA GLY A 156 -27.10 -10.92 -9.67
C GLY A 156 -26.59 -10.60 -8.27
N GLU A 157 -25.60 -11.35 -7.75
CA GLU A 157 -24.95 -11.02 -6.48
C GLU A 157 -24.15 -9.72 -6.62
N ARG A 158 -24.11 -8.93 -5.53
CA ARG A 158 -23.31 -7.72 -5.41
C ARG A 158 -22.34 -7.87 -4.25
N ARG A 159 -21.12 -7.39 -4.42
CA ARG A 159 -20.08 -7.39 -3.38
C ARG A 159 -19.24 -6.14 -3.47
N LEU A 160 -18.77 -5.64 -2.33
CA LEU A 160 -17.68 -4.67 -2.28
C LEU A 160 -16.42 -5.40 -1.83
N VAL A 161 -15.31 -5.15 -2.52
CA VAL A 161 -13.98 -5.58 -2.11
C VAL A 161 -13.10 -4.35 -1.93
N LEU A 162 -12.45 -4.28 -0.78
CA LEU A 162 -11.42 -3.29 -0.46
C LEU A 162 -10.06 -3.98 -0.44
N GLN A 163 -9.07 -3.38 -1.09
CA GLN A 163 -7.70 -3.87 -1.07
C GLN A 163 -6.73 -2.79 -0.56
N THR A 164 -5.82 -3.19 0.32
CA THR A 164 -4.64 -2.40 0.62
C THR A 164 -3.41 -3.28 0.75
N SER A 165 -2.22 -2.69 0.60
CA SER A 165 -0.96 -3.37 0.89
C SER A 165 -0.90 -3.73 2.37
N GLU A 166 -0.35 -4.90 2.71
CA GLU A 166 -0.07 -5.23 4.12
C GLU A 166 1.22 -4.60 4.65
N SER A 167 1.81 -3.70 3.87
CA SER A 167 3.00 -2.94 4.21
C SER A 167 2.86 -1.50 3.68
N PRO A 168 3.14 -0.47 4.50
CA PRO A 168 3.20 0.93 4.06
C PRO A 168 4.20 1.20 2.92
N THR A 169 5.12 0.27 2.66
CA THR A 169 6.18 0.39 1.65
C THR A 169 6.02 -0.61 0.49
N GLY A 170 4.86 -1.27 0.37
CA GLY A 170 4.60 -2.30 -0.65
C GLY A 170 5.05 -3.71 -0.22
N GLY A 171 4.08 -4.60 0.00
CA GLY A 171 4.28 -6.03 0.25
C GLY A 171 3.83 -6.87 -0.96
N THR A 172 4.20 -8.16 -1.00
CA THR A 172 3.69 -9.08 -2.05
C THR A 172 2.29 -9.62 -1.73
N THR A 173 1.82 -9.40 -0.51
CA THR A 173 0.48 -9.77 -0.06
C THR A 173 -0.35 -8.52 0.21
N ASN A 174 -1.65 -8.69 -0.02
CA ASN A 174 -2.64 -7.67 0.21
C ASN A 174 -3.56 -8.08 1.35
N LEU A 175 -4.02 -7.07 2.09
CA LEU A 175 -5.23 -7.17 2.88
C LEU A 175 -6.39 -6.99 1.90
N VAL A 176 -7.29 -7.97 1.88
CA VAL A 176 -8.51 -7.95 1.10
C VAL A 176 -9.69 -8.08 2.05
N VAL A 177 -10.62 -7.14 1.98
CA VAL A 177 -11.83 -7.10 2.83
C VAL A 177 -13.04 -7.18 1.93
N ALA A 178 -13.91 -8.16 2.16
CA ALA A 178 -15.16 -8.33 1.44
C ALA A 178 -16.35 -7.89 2.28
N ALA A 179 -17.24 -7.11 1.67
CA ALA A 179 -18.44 -6.59 2.28
C ALA A 179 -19.67 -6.85 1.40
N ARG A 180 -20.81 -7.12 2.04
CA ARG A 180 -22.09 -7.42 1.38
C ARG A 180 -23.01 -6.21 1.43
N PRO A 181 -23.84 -5.98 0.41
CA PRO A 181 -24.76 -4.84 0.39
C PRO A 181 -25.80 -4.95 1.50
N VAL A 182 -26.08 -3.81 2.14
CA VAL A 182 -27.09 -3.66 3.21
C VAL A 182 -28.23 -2.75 2.77
N GLY A 183 -27.93 -1.70 2.01
CA GLY A 183 -28.96 -0.76 1.54
C GLY A 183 -28.40 0.34 0.67
N ASP A 184 -29.31 1.03 -0.02
CA ASP A 184 -29.01 2.13 -0.92
C ASP A 184 -29.86 3.34 -0.48
N GLU A 185 -29.27 4.54 -0.43
CA GLU A 185 -29.95 5.78 -0.01
C GLU A 185 -29.58 6.95 -0.91
N LEU A 186 -30.56 7.79 -1.26
CA LEU A 186 -30.29 9.05 -1.95
C LEU A 186 -29.73 10.08 -0.97
N VAL A 187 -28.63 10.71 -1.34
CA VAL A 187 -27.95 11.76 -0.57
C VAL A 187 -27.78 13.02 -1.39
N ASP A 188 -27.32 14.10 -0.76
CA ASP A 188 -26.97 15.31 -1.50
C ASP A 188 -25.80 15.00 -2.47
N PRO A 189 -25.92 15.30 -3.78
CA PRO A 189 -24.81 15.12 -4.72
C PRO A 189 -23.52 15.82 -4.29
N ALA A 190 -23.58 16.95 -3.57
CA ALA A 190 -22.40 17.63 -3.05
C ALA A 190 -21.68 16.82 -1.96
N GLU A 191 -22.43 16.05 -1.15
CA GLU A 191 -21.86 15.13 -0.15
C GLU A 191 -21.22 13.92 -0.83
N ALA A 192 -21.85 13.40 -1.89
CA ALA A 192 -21.37 12.23 -2.61
C ALA A 192 -20.11 12.52 -3.46
N ASN A 193 -19.87 13.77 -3.84
CA ASN A 193 -18.81 14.17 -4.77
C ASN A 193 -17.82 15.16 -4.15
N PRO A 194 -17.00 14.74 -3.16
CA PRO A 194 -15.92 15.57 -2.67
C PRO A 194 -14.90 15.83 -3.79
N GLU A 195 -14.24 17.00 -3.75
CA GLU A 195 -13.17 17.30 -4.69
C GLU A 195 -11.99 16.35 -4.46
N ALA A 196 -11.56 15.64 -5.50
CA ALA A 196 -10.42 14.74 -5.43
C ALA A 196 -9.12 15.52 -5.68
N HIS A 197 -8.12 15.31 -4.83
CA HIS A 197 -6.79 15.88 -4.97
C HIS A 197 -5.72 14.80 -5.13
N PRO A 198 -5.84 13.91 -6.15
CA PRO A 198 -4.89 12.83 -6.33
C PRO A 198 -3.50 13.38 -6.56
N ARG A 199 -2.52 12.83 -5.83
CA ARG A 199 -1.10 13.12 -6.04
C ARG A 199 -0.34 11.85 -6.27
N VAL A 200 0.78 11.96 -6.99
CA VAL A 200 1.75 10.86 -7.04
C VAL A 200 2.20 10.60 -5.61
N CYS A 201 2.01 9.37 -5.12
CA CYS A 201 2.64 8.99 -3.89
C CYS A 201 4.15 9.03 -4.11
N ARG A 202 4.77 10.08 -3.63
CA ARG A 202 6.19 10.01 -3.29
C ARG A 202 6.26 9.20 -2.00
N PRO A 203 7.33 8.44 -1.75
CA PRO A 203 7.67 8.10 -0.37
C PRO A 203 7.83 9.42 0.37
N ASP A 204 6.74 9.92 0.94
CA ASP A 204 6.70 11.22 1.58
C ASP A 204 7.47 11.09 2.89
N VAL A 205 8.55 11.87 2.94
CA VAL A 205 9.11 12.41 4.17
C VAL A 205 7.93 13.01 4.94
N ILE A 206 7.59 12.38 6.05
CA ILE A 206 6.45 12.73 6.91
C ILE A 206 6.46 14.25 7.17
N PRO A 207 5.37 15.00 6.89
CA PRO A 207 5.30 16.41 7.24
C PRO A 207 5.32 16.57 8.76
N GLU A 208 6.20 17.44 9.21
CA GLU A 208 6.54 17.76 10.59
C GLU A 208 5.30 18.12 11.42
N ALA A 209 4.81 17.15 12.20
CA ALA A 209 3.96 17.41 13.35
C ALA A 209 4.85 17.94 14.48
N THR A 210 4.61 19.19 14.91
CA THR A 210 5.11 19.87 16.11
C THR A 210 6.15 19.07 16.93
N GLU A 211 7.43 19.41 16.78
CA GLU A 211 8.62 18.70 17.28
C GLU A 211 8.42 17.88 18.58
N PRO A 212 8.36 16.53 18.48
CA PRO A 212 8.85 15.63 19.50
C PRO A 212 10.38 15.45 19.33
N PRO A 213 11.11 14.99 20.37
CA PRO A 213 12.56 15.02 20.41
C PRO A 213 13.17 14.20 19.26
N VAL A 214 14.22 14.76 18.63
CA VAL A 214 15.04 14.15 17.57
C VAL A 214 15.31 12.67 17.89
N VAL A 215 14.60 11.77 17.23
CA VAL A 215 14.96 10.36 17.20
C VAL A 215 16.12 10.24 16.21
N PRO A 216 17.32 9.82 16.64
CA PRO A 216 18.44 9.64 15.72
C PRO A 216 18.04 8.64 14.62
N THR A 217 18.34 8.98 13.36
CA THR A 217 18.18 8.06 12.22
C THR A 217 18.82 6.72 12.57
N ALA A 218 18.11 5.62 12.32
CA ALA A 218 18.65 4.29 12.58
C ALA A 218 19.96 4.10 11.80
N PRO A 219 21.01 3.57 12.44
CA PRO A 219 22.33 3.48 11.82
C PRO A 219 22.34 2.43 10.71
N VAL A 220 22.90 2.77 9.55
CA VAL A 220 22.89 1.89 8.38
C VAL A 220 23.89 0.74 8.52
N ALA A 221 23.51 -0.46 8.08
CA ALA A 221 24.38 -1.63 8.03
C ALA A 221 25.54 -1.44 7.03
N THR A 222 26.77 -1.70 7.48
CA THR A 222 28.00 -1.45 6.71
C THR A 222 28.86 -2.70 6.49
N ARG A 223 28.70 -3.76 7.29
CA ARG A 223 29.45 -5.02 7.16
C ARG A 223 28.69 -6.20 7.74
N ILE A 224 28.77 -7.36 7.10
CA ILE A 224 28.31 -8.65 7.63
C ILE A 224 29.49 -9.60 7.78
N VAL A 225 29.56 -10.28 8.94
CA VAL A 225 30.55 -11.31 9.23
C VAL A 225 29.84 -12.59 9.68
N VAL A 226 30.19 -13.71 9.06
CA VAL A 226 29.84 -15.06 9.51
C VAL A 226 31.15 -15.85 9.61
N ASP A 227 31.87 -15.62 10.71
CA ASP A 227 33.25 -16.09 10.94
C ASP A 227 33.41 -17.59 10.68
N ARG A 228 32.46 -18.39 11.16
CA ARG A 228 32.44 -19.85 10.97
C ARG A 228 32.54 -20.31 9.51
N PHE A 229 32.09 -19.48 8.58
CA PHE A 229 32.01 -19.81 7.15
C PHE A 229 32.85 -18.87 6.29
N ASP A 230 33.80 -18.15 6.89
CA ASP A 230 34.71 -17.21 6.20
C ASP A 230 33.96 -16.18 5.34
N VAL A 231 32.77 -15.75 5.79
CA VAL A 231 32.01 -14.68 5.15
C VAL A 231 32.35 -13.37 5.86
N ASP A 232 32.91 -12.43 5.11
CA ASP A 232 33.20 -11.08 5.59
C ASP A 232 33.02 -10.11 4.42
N LEU A 233 31.88 -9.42 4.40
CA LEU A 233 31.48 -8.58 3.28
C LEU A 233 31.12 -7.16 3.72
N PRO A 234 31.58 -6.12 3.00
CA PRO A 234 30.96 -4.82 3.06
C PRO A 234 29.49 -4.90 2.64
N ILE A 235 28.63 -4.12 3.30
CA ILE A 235 27.22 -3.98 2.96
C ILE A 235 27.01 -2.64 2.26
N VAL A 236 26.23 -2.64 1.17
CA VAL A 236 25.78 -1.42 0.47
C VAL A 236 24.25 -1.42 0.29
N SER A 237 23.69 -0.30 -0.14
CA SER A 237 22.25 -0.23 -0.47
C SER A 237 21.88 -1.15 -1.62
N GLY A 238 20.70 -1.76 -1.53
CA GLY A 238 20.06 -2.46 -2.64
C GLY A 238 19.78 -1.56 -3.84
N ASP A 239 19.56 -0.26 -3.58
CA ASP A 239 19.26 0.76 -4.59
C ASP A 239 20.53 1.31 -5.29
N LEU A 240 21.72 0.81 -4.92
CA LEU A 240 22.97 1.25 -5.54
C LEU A 240 23.03 0.84 -7.02
N VAL A 241 23.04 1.84 -7.90
CA VAL A 241 23.16 1.64 -9.35
C VAL A 241 24.64 1.57 -9.75
N VAL A 242 25.04 0.45 -10.35
CA VAL A 242 26.36 0.26 -10.96
C VAL A 242 26.21 0.11 -12.47
N ALA A 243 26.94 0.92 -13.24
CA ALA A 243 26.85 0.92 -14.70
C ALA A 243 27.13 -0.48 -15.28
N GLY A 244 26.23 -0.95 -16.16
CA GLY A 244 26.31 -2.27 -16.78
C GLY A 244 25.73 -3.41 -15.93
N ASN A 245 25.29 -3.14 -14.70
CA ASN A 245 24.54 -4.11 -13.92
C ASN A 245 23.07 -4.17 -14.36
N ALA A 246 22.49 -5.37 -14.43
CA ALA A 246 21.07 -5.51 -14.72
C ALA A 246 20.24 -5.07 -13.50
N GLU A 247 19.09 -4.45 -13.76
CA GLU A 247 18.14 -4.07 -12.71
C GLU A 247 17.73 -5.30 -11.86
N GLY A 248 17.70 -5.12 -10.53
CA GLY A 248 17.38 -6.19 -9.58
C GLY A 248 18.42 -7.31 -9.47
N TYR A 249 19.54 -7.25 -10.20
CA TYR A 249 20.61 -8.25 -10.10
C TYR A 249 21.63 -7.84 -9.03
N PRO A 250 21.97 -8.71 -8.06
CA PRO A 250 22.91 -8.34 -7.00
C PRO A 250 24.31 -8.02 -7.53
N LEU A 251 25.05 -7.20 -6.80
CA LEU A 251 26.43 -6.80 -7.08
C LEU A 251 27.41 -7.86 -6.55
N CYS A 252 28.61 -7.89 -7.12
CA CYS A 252 29.71 -8.72 -6.63
C CYS A 252 30.56 -7.96 -5.59
N ASP A 253 31.26 -8.73 -4.75
CA ASP A 253 32.18 -8.28 -3.69
C ASP A 253 31.53 -7.47 -2.54
N VAL A 254 30.21 -7.45 -2.49
CA VAL A 254 29.41 -6.78 -1.44
C VAL A 254 28.20 -7.64 -1.07
N ALA A 255 27.72 -7.50 0.15
CA ALA A 255 26.33 -7.78 0.48
C ALA A 255 25.48 -6.52 0.25
N GLN A 256 24.18 -6.68 0.09
CA GLN A 256 23.24 -5.59 -0.09
C GLN A 256 22.11 -5.70 0.91
N TYR A 257 21.62 -4.57 1.43
CA TYR A 257 20.36 -4.54 2.19
C TYR A 257 19.19 -4.20 1.28
N LEU A 258 18.03 -4.85 1.50
CA LEU A 258 16.79 -4.46 0.84
C LEU A 258 16.18 -3.26 1.56
N THR A 259 16.05 -2.14 0.84
CA THR A 259 15.69 -0.82 1.39
C THR A 259 14.25 -0.71 1.89
N ARG A 260 13.38 -1.64 1.48
CA ARG A 260 12.01 -1.79 2.03
C ARG A 260 11.96 -2.39 3.44
N TYR A 261 13.05 -2.97 3.93
CA TYR A 261 13.16 -3.53 5.27
C TYR A 261 13.95 -2.58 6.19
N ARG A 262 13.97 -2.89 7.48
CA ARG A 262 14.60 -2.06 8.53
C ARG A 262 16.12 -2.21 8.53
N GLN A 263 16.80 -1.28 9.21
CA GLN A 263 18.21 -1.41 9.53
C GLN A 263 18.42 -2.23 10.81
N PRO A 264 19.63 -2.77 11.05
CA PRO A 264 20.01 -3.26 12.37
C PRO A 264 19.78 -2.15 13.42
N ALA A 265 19.34 -2.52 14.63
CA ALA A 265 18.86 -1.64 15.73
C ALA A 265 17.35 -1.38 15.78
N GLU A 266 16.63 -1.54 14.66
CA GLU A 266 15.19 -1.30 14.62
C GLU A 266 14.37 -2.57 14.91
N ALA A 267 13.20 -2.40 15.52
CA ALA A 267 12.22 -3.48 15.60
C ALA A 267 11.70 -3.84 14.20
N GLY A 268 11.64 -5.13 13.90
CA GLY A 268 11.29 -5.67 12.58
C GLY A 268 12.42 -6.49 11.97
N THR A 269 12.45 -6.58 10.64
CA THR A 269 13.46 -7.33 9.91
C THR A 269 14.50 -6.41 9.29
N ALA A 270 15.77 -6.70 9.51
CA ALA A 270 16.86 -6.31 8.62
C ALA A 270 17.10 -7.41 7.58
N TYR A 271 17.18 -7.05 6.30
CA TYR A 271 17.25 -8.03 5.21
C TYR A 271 18.51 -7.83 4.37
N LEU A 272 19.42 -8.78 4.44
CA LEU A 272 20.67 -8.78 3.70
C LEU A 272 20.67 -9.88 2.63
N TYR A 273 21.19 -9.58 1.45
CA TYR A 273 21.33 -10.52 0.36
C TYR A 273 22.66 -10.37 -0.35
N ALA A 274 23.16 -11.47 -0.90
CA ALA A 274 24.36 -11.49 -1.72
C ALA A 274 24.32 -12.69 -2.69
N HIS A 275 25.28 -12.76 -3.61
CA HIS A 275 25.40 -13.93 -4.48
C HIS A 275 25.89 -15.17 -3.74
N ALA A 276 25.47 -16.35 -4.23
CA ALA A 276 26.10 -17.62 -3.88
C ALA A 276 27.33 -17.83 -4.76
N ARG A 277 28.35 -17.00 -4.56
CA ARG A 277 29.65 -17.09 -5.25
C ARG A 277 30.78 -17.16 -4.24
N GLU A 278 31.93 -17.64 -4.69
CA GLU A 278 33.17 -17.63 -3.91
C GLU A 278 33.47 -16.20 -3.43
N GLY A 279 33.92 -16.08 -2.17
CA GLY A 279 34.09 -14.79 -1.49
C GLY A 279 32.79 -14.10 -1.07
N MET A 280 31.63 -14.73 -1.25
CA MET A 280 30.31 -14.19 -0.87
C MET A 280 29.50 -15.21 -0.05
N PHE A 281 28.18 -15.36 -0.28
CA PHE A 281 27.33 -16.26 0.50
C PHE A 281 27.33 -17.71 0.01
N LEU A 282 28.25 -18.12 -0.89
CA LEU A 282 28.36 -19.52 -1.31
C LEU A 282 28.60 -20.49 -0.14
N PRO A 283 29.49 -20.20 0.83
CA PRO A 283 29.71 -21.10 1.97
C PRO A 283 28.43 -21.35 2.79
N LEU A 284 27.53 -20.36 2.87
CA LEU A 284 26.24 -20.52 3.52
C LEU A 284 25.34 -21.47 2.75
N LEU A 285 25.33 -21.38 1.41
CA LEU A 285 24.61 -22.32 0.56
C LEU A 285 25.12 -23.76 0.76
N GLU A 286 26.43 -23.96 0.73
CA GLU A 286 27.04 -25.27 0.90
C GLU A 286 26.77 -25.86 2.29
N ALA A 287 26.80 -25.02 3.33
CA ALA A 287 26.48 -25.42 4.69
C ALA A 287 24.99 -25.77 4.87
N SER A 288 24.08 -25.13 4.11
CA SER A 288 22.64 -25.43 4.18
C SER A 288 22.28 -26.86 3.76
N ALA A 289 23.14 -27.50 2.97
CA ALA A 289 22.97 -28.90 2.55
C ALA A 289 23.34 -29.92 3.65
N ARG A 290 23.86 -29.47 4.81
CA ARG A 290 24.33 -30.33 5.91
C ARG A 290 23.39 -30.18 7.13
N PRO A 291 22.58 -31.20 7.47
CA PRO A 291 21.59 -31.08 8.54
C PRO A 291 22.12 -31.24 9.98
N ASN A 292 23.36 -31.72 10.19
CA ASN A 292 23.93 -32.03 11.52
C ASN A 292 25.13 -31.13 11.87
N GLU A 293 26.05 -31.55 12.76
CA GLU A 293 27.28 -30.84 13.14
C GLU A 293 28.00 -30.25 11.91
N GLY A 294 27.81 -28.95 11.66
CA GLY A 294 28.23 -28.27 10.43
C GLY A 294 27.13 -27.48 9.69
N GLY A 295 25.87 -27.60 10.13
CA GLY A 295 24.74 -26.84 9.62
C GLY A 295 24.67 -25.39 10.14
N LEU A 296 23.75 -24.62 9.56
CA LEU A 296 23.64 -23.18 9.78
C LEU A 296 22.95 -22.78 11.10
N VAL A 297 22.03 -23.60 11.62
CA VAL A 297 21.33 -23.29 12.89
C VAL A 297 22.34 -23.23 14.05
N GLY A 298 22.19 -22.22 14.91
CA GLY A 298 23.10 -21.90 16.01
C GLY A 298 24.35 -21.13 15.58
N THR A 299 24.54 -20.87 14.29
CA THR A 299 25.68 -20.06 13.82
C THR A 299 25.44 -18.59 14.13
N GLN A 300 26.47 -17.92 14.64
CA GLN A 300 26.45 -16.50 14.91
C GLN A 300 26.74 -15.69 13.65
N VAL A 301 26.04 -14.57 13.51
CA VAL A 301 26.22 -13.60 12.44
C VAL A 301 26.39 -12.25 13.09
N GLU A 302 27.43 -11.53 12.70
CA GLU A 302 27.66 -10.17 13.15
C GLU A 302 27.32 -9.19 12.03
N VAL A 303 26.56 -8.16 12.37
CA VAL A 303 26.29 -7.03 11.48
C VAL A 303 26.80 -5.77 12.14
N TYR A 304 27.60 -5.01 11.42
CA TYR A 304 28.14 -3.74 11.87
C TYR A 304 27.39 -2.60 11.19
N THR A 305 27.25 -1.50 11.91
CA THR A 305 26.58 -0.28 11.44
C THR A 305 27.50 0.93 11.49
N GLU A 306 27.14 1.97 10.76
CA GLU A 306 27.94 3.19 10.59
C GLU A 306 28.22 3.99 11.88
N ASP A 307 27.38 3.83 12.91
CA ASP A 307 27.55 4.40 14.25
C ASP A 307 28.51 3.60 15.15
N ALA A 308 29.29 2.70 14.55
CA ALA A 308 30.23 1.82 15.22
C ALA A 308 29.56 0.88 16.24
N MET A 309 28.37 0.37 15.92
CA MET A 309 27.74 -0.71 16.67
C MET A 309 27.93 -2.05 15.96
N ARG A 310 28.01 -3.12 16.76
CA ARG A 310 28.00 -4.53 16.34
C ARG A 310 26.77 -5.20 16.94
N TYR A 311 25.97 -5.77 16.05
CA TYR A 311 24.79 -6.58 16.35
C TYR A 311 25.15 -8.05 16.09
N THR A 312 25.14 -8.86 17.14
CA THR A 312 25.35 -10.30 17.03
C THR A 312 24.00 -11.00 17.02
N TYR A 313 23.74 -11.76 15.96
CA TYR A 313 22.55 -12.57 15.77
C TYR A 313 22.90 -14.06 15.81
N GLU A 314 21.93 -14.91 16.11
CA GLU A 314 22.05 -16.37 15.99
C GLU A 314 21.00 -16.91 15.02
N ILE A 315 21.44 -17.69 14.02
CA ILE A 315 20.55 -18.33 13.06
C ILE A 315 19.70 -19.37 13.77
N PHE A 316 18.38 -19.23 13.74
CA PHE A 316 17.46 -20.18 14.36
C PHE A 316 16.60 -20.93 13.35
N LYS A 317 16.53 -20.47 12.09
CA LYS A 317 15.75 -21.11 11.03
C LYS A 317 16.44 -21.00 9.69
N VAL A 318 16.38 -22.09 8.93
CA VAL A 318 16.92 -22.22 7.57
C VAL A 318 15.80 -22.66 6.66
N GLN A 319 15.60 -21.97 5.54
CA GLN A 319 14.72 -22.36 4.46
C GLN A 319 15.56 -22.57 3.19
N PRO A 320 15.95 -23.81 2.87
CA PRO A 320 16.83 -24.12 1.73
C PRO A 320 16.25 -23.76 0.36
N SER A 321 14.93 -23.59 0.29
CA SER A 321 14.21 -23.45 -0.97
C SER A 321 12.96 -22.55 -0.79
N SER A 322 13.15 -21.33 -0.29
CA SER A 322 12.06 -20.36 -0.17
C SER A 322 11.68 -19.76 -1.52
N THR A 323 10.38 -19.56 -1.73
CA THR A 323 9.82 -18.86 -2.90
C THR A 323 9.22 -17.51 -2.53
N ASP A 324 9.27 -17.12 -1.25
CA ASP A 324 8.62 -15.93 -0.72
C ASP A 324 9.46 -15.24 0.38
N PHE A 325 8.92 -14.13 0.89
CA PHE A 325 9.51 -13.31 1.94
C PHE A 325 8.88 -13.56 3.33
N SER A 326 8.11 -14.64 3.52
CA SER A 326 7.32 -14.88 4.74
C SER A 326 8.15 -14.85 6.03
N LEU A 327 9.42 -15.30 6.00
CA LEU A 327 10.33 -15.21 7.16
C LEU A 327 10.71 -13.78 7.55
N ALA A 328 10.73 -12.87 6.57
CA ALA A 328 11.04 -11.46 6.73
C ALA A 328 9.81 -10.64 7.13
N ASP A 329 8.63 -11.02 6.62
CA ASP A 329 7.42 -10.20 6.74
C ASP A 329 6.65 -10.51 8.03
N ILE A 330 6.73 -11.75 8.53
CA ILE A 330 6.03 -12.17 9.76
C ILE A 330 7.02 -12.19 10.94
N VAL A 331 7.13 -11.04 11.62
CA VAL A 331 7.98 -10.86 12.80
C VAL A 331 7.15 -10.45 14.01
N PRO A 332 7.27 -11.16 15.15
CA PRO A 332 6.67 -10.75 16.42
C PRO A 332 6.96 -9.29 16.76
N ALA A 333 5.98 -8.59 17.34
CA ALA A 333 6.13 -7.20 17.73
C ALA A 333 7.36 -7.02 18.66
N GLY A 334 8.24 -6.08 18.30
CA GLY A 334 9.47 -5.78 19.04
C GLY A 334 10.64 -6.73 18.78
N GLU A 335 10.48 -7.81 18.00
CA GLU A 335 11.62 -8.66 17.61
C GLU A 335 12.50 -7.91 16.59
N GLN A 336 13.82 -7.99 16.79
CA GLN A 336 14.82 -7.60 15.80
C GLN A 336 15.34 -8.86 15.11
N ARG A 337 14.88 -9.07 13.88
CA ARG A 337 15.22 -10.23 13.06
C ARG A 337 16.22 -9.83 11.98
N LEU A 338 17.21 -10.68 11.76
CA LEU A 338 18.06 -10.61 10.58
C LEU A 338 17.65 -11.71 9.60
N ILE A 339 17.44 -11.33 8.35
CA ILE A 339 17.28 -12.24 7.22
C ILE A 339 18.52 -12.18 6.34
N ILE A 340 19.00 -13.36 5.94
CA ILE A 340 20.13 -13.52 5.03
C ILE A 340 19.65 -14.36 3.85
N GLN A 341 19.75 -13.83 2.64
CA GLN A 341 19.32 -14.50 1.42
C GLN A 341 20.46 -14.72 0.44
N THR A 342 20.50 -15.89 -0.17
CA THR A 342 21.35 -16.15 -1.34
C THR A 342 20.64 -17.01 -2.40
N SER A 343 21.19 -17.00 -3.62
CA SER A 343 20.66 -17.80 -4.73
C SER A 343 21.06 -19.28 -4.58
N ILE A 344 20.24 -20.21 -5.11
CA ILE A 344 20.54 -21.66 -5.10
C ILE A 344 20.83 -22.23 -6.50
N GLY A 345 20.75 -21.40 -7.53
CA GLY A 345 20.83 -21.82 -8.93
C GLY A 345 21.27 -20.69 -9.86
N PRO A 346 21.22 -20.89 -11.18
CA PRO A 346 21.63 -19.88 -12.17
C PRO A 346 20.83 -18.58 -12.05
N LYS A 347 21.27 -17.56 -12.80
CA LYS A 347 20.67 -16.21 -12.78
C LYS A 347 19.13 -16.27 -12.87
N GLY A 348 18.47 -15.60 -11.93
CA GLY A 348 17.00 -15.50 -11.90
C GLY A 348 16.26 -16.73 -11.36
N THR A 349 16.96 -17.79 -10.92
CA THR A 349 16.28 -18.96 -10.35
C THR A 349 15.64 -18.62 -9.00
N VAL A 350 14.33 -18.85 -8.93
CA VAL A 350 13.56 -19.15 -7.72
C VAL A 350 13.54 -20.67 -7.63
N PRO A 351 13.77 -21.30 -6.46
CA PRO A 351 13.79 -20.75 -5.09
C PRO A 351 15.11 -20.08 -4.63
N LYS A 352 15.12 -19.53 -3.41
CA LYS A 352 16.27 -18.93 -2.71
C LYS A 352 16.57 -19.65 -1.40
N LEU A 353 17.83 -19.62 -0.95
CA LEU A 353 18.18 -19.98 0.42
C LEU A 353 17.90 -18.75 1.29
N VAL A 354 17.08 -18.91 2.33
CA VAL A 354 16.74 -17.85 3.29
C VAL A 354 17.04 -18.33 4.70
N LEU A 355 17.81 -17.53 5.45
CA LEU A 355 18.17 -17.78 6.84
C LEU A 355 17.49 -16.72 7.70
N ALA A 356 16.93 -17.13 8.84
CA ALA A 356 16.44 -16.20 9.85
C ALA A 356 17.28 -16.32 11.13
N ALA A 357 17.72 -15.16 11.62
CA ALA A 357 18.53 -15.03 12.80
C ALA A 357 17.90 -14.04 13.79
N ARG A 358 18.02 -14.34 15.09
CA ARG A 358 17.50 -13.50 16.18
C ARG A 358 18.62 -12.71 16.80
N LEU A 359 18.35 -11.46 17.19
CA LEU A 359 19.34 -10.66 17.90
C LEU A 359 19.69 -11.31 19.24
N ILE A 360 20.98 -11.38 19.53
CA ILE A 360 21.54 -11.85 20.81
C ILE A 360 22.07 -10.68 21.61
N THR A 361 22.91 -9.84 21.00
CA THR A 361 23.48 -8.66 21.66
C THR A 361 23.72 -7.53 20.67
N ALA A 362 23.70 -6.30 21.18
CA ALA A 362 24.20 -5.10 20.51
C ALA A 362 25.29 -4.50 21.39
N SER A 363 26.44 -4.17 20.81
CA SER A 363 27.61 -3.66 21.53
C SER A 363 28.40 -2.67 20.69
N PRO A 364 29.07 -1.67 21.28
CA PRO A 364 30.02 -0.84 20.55
C PRO A 364 31.13 -1.68 19.89
N ALA A 365 31.58 -1.24 18.73
CA ALA A 365 32.65 -1.83 17.93
C ALA A 365 33.75 -0.81 17.67
N ASP A 366 34.92 -1.29 17.24
CA ASP A 366 36.00 -0.42 16.80
C ASP A 366 35.59 0.27 15.47
N PRO A 367 35.55 1.61 15.40
CA PRO A 367 35.18 2.32 14.17
C PRO A 367 36.05 1.97 12.95
N SER A 368 37.27 1.47 13.15
CA SER A 368 38.16 1.07 12.05
C SER A 368 37.72 -0.20 11.33
N ILE A 369 36.84 -1.01 11.93
CA ILE A 369 36.43 -2.31 11.37
C ILE A 369 34.97 -2.34 10.89
N VAL A 370 34.17 -1.30 11.17
CA VAL A 370 32.72 -1.34 10.92
C VAL A 370 32.36 -1.12 9.46
N ALA A 371 33.15 -0.34 8.72
CA ALA A 371 32.88 0.03 7.33
C ALA A 371 34.11 -0.25 6.44
N PRO A 372 34.37 -1.53 6.08
CA PRO A 372 35.42 -1.84 5.12
C PRO A 372 35.08 -1.18 3.78
N GLY A 373 36.10 -0.72 3.05
CA GLY A 373 35.88 -0.02 1.78
C GLY A 373 35.18 -0.89 0.76
N ALA A 374 33.90 -0.63 0.50
CA ALA A 374 33.10 -1.36 -0.46
C ALA A 374 33.62 -1.16 -1.89
N ARG A 375 33.70 -2.24 -2.67
CA ARG A 375 34.10 -2.22 -4.09
C ARG A 375 33.06 -2.93 -4.96
N PRO A 376 31.80 -2.48 -4.95
CA PRO A 376 30.74 -3.12 -5.72
C PRO A 376 31.08 -3.10 -7.22
N ARG A 377 30.86 -4.22 -7.89
CA ARG A 377 31.03 -4.34 -9.34
C ARG A 377 29.95 -5.21 -9.97
N VAL A 378 29.82 -5.09 -11.29
CA VAL A 378 29.04 -6.03 -12.10
C VAL A 378 29.70 -7.40 -12.00
N CYS A 379 28.89 -8.43 -11.81
CA CYS A 379 29.37 -9.81 -11.81
C CYS A 379 29.62 -10.29 -13.24
N GLU A 380 30.78 -10.91 -13.44
CA GLU A 380 31.14 -11.62 -14.68
C GLU A 380 30.45 -12.98 -14.81
#